data_AF-A0A9E5ZHG4-F1
#
_entry.id   AF-A0A9E5ZHG4-F1
#
_cell.length_a   1.000
_cell.length_b   1.000
_cell.length_c   1.000
_cell.angle_alpha   90.00
_cell.angle_beta   90.00
_cell.angle_gamma   90.00
#
_symmetry.space_group_name_H-M   'P 1'
#
loop_
_entity.id
_entity.type
_entity.pdbx_description
1 polymer ?
#
loop_
_entity_poly.entity_id
_entity_poly.type
_entity_poly.pdbx_seq_one_letter_code
_entity_poly.pdbx_strand_id
1 'polypeptide(L)'
;MYSKNATVKETKRYIYREDGFLIQKTKIANGKKGSNYFQYDDFGNLTKKITTRETNSYTYEYDKHNNWLKRSKYKGGQLKTITIRETGQTHTFYSKKLELLNLRQTI
;
A
#
# COMPACT_ATOMS: atom_id res chain seq x y z
N MET A 1 -33.01 -2.87 -36.85
CA MET A 1 -32.28 -3.84 -36.01
C MET A 1 -31.05 -3.14 -35.45
N TYR A 2 -30.92 -2.95 -34.13
CA TYR A 2 -29.72 -2.38 -33.53
C TYR A 2 -28.92 -3.50 -32.83
N SER A 3 -27.83 -3.97 -33.44
CA SER A 3 -26.85 -4.82 -32.78
C SER A 3 -25.81 -3.94 -32.08
N LYS A 4 -26.08 -3.51 -30.85
CA LYS A 4 -25.06 -2.81 -30.06
C LYS A 4 -24.16 -3.86 -29.41
N ASN A 5 -23.09 -4.26 -30.09
CA ASN A 5 -22.03 -5.07 -29.51
C ASN A 5 -21.36 -4.25 -28.40
N ALA A 6 -21.82 -4.42 -27.16
CA ALA A 6 -21.29 -3.73 -26.01
C ALA A 6 -19.94 -4.34 -25.63
N THR A 7 -18.85 -3.64 -25.94
CA THR A 7 -17.51 -4.02 -25.49
C THR A 7 -17.33 -3.67 -24.01
N VAL A 8 -16.97 -4.64 -23.19
CA VAL A 8 -16.61 -4.39 -21.78
C VAL A 8 -15.33 -3.57 -21.73
N LYS A 9 -15.42 -2.32 -21.27
CA LYS A 9 -14.25 -1.42 -21.14
C LYS A 9 -13.43 -1.69 -19.88
N GLU A 10 -14.08 -2.13 -18.81
CA GLU A 10 -13.45 -2.35 -17.52
C GLU A 10 -14.19 -3.42 -16.72
N THR A 11 -13.43 -4.30 -16.07
CA THR A 11 -13.91 -5.27 -15.08
C THR A 11 -13.21 -5.02 -13.76
N LYS A 12 -13.97 -4.99 -12.66
CA LYS A 12 -13.45 -4.91 -11.29
C LYS A 12 -13.88 -6.15 -10.50
N ARG A 13 -12.96 -6.73 -9.74
CA ARG A 13 -13.22 -7.83 -8.81
C ARG A 13 -12.73 -7.44 -7.42
N TYR A 14 -13.53 -7.78 -6.41
CA TYR A 14 -13.23 -7.57 -5.00
C TYR A 14 -13.34 -8.91 -4.28
N ILE A 15 -12.37 -9.20 -3.43
CA ILE A 15 -12.37 -10.39 -2.58
C ILE A 15 -12.25 -9.89 -1.15
N TYR A 16 -13.13 -10.39 -0.30
CA TYR A 16 -13.23 -10.01 1.10
C TYR A 16 -12.88 -11.22 1.97
N ARG A 17 -12.34 -10.94 3.15
CA ARG A 17 -12.28 -11.89 4.27
C ARG A 17 -13.69 -12.06 4.85
N GLU A 18 -13.90 -13.10 5.65
CA GLU A 18 -15.20 -13.45 6.26
C GLU A 18 -15.80 -12.31 7.10
N ASP A 19 -14.96 -11.56 7.79
CA ASP A 19 -15.32 -10.38 8.58
C ASP A 19 -15.56 -9.10 7.75
N GLY A 20 -15.56 -9.22 6.41
CA GLY A 20 -15.89 -8.12 5.50
C GLY A 20 -14.72 -7.22 5.12
N PHE A 21 -13.49 -7.45 5.59
CA PHE A 21 -12.34 -6.67 5.14
C PHE A 21 -11.92 -7.02 3.72
N LEU A 22 -11.68 -5.99 2.89
CA LEU A 22 -11.24 -6.17 1.50
C LEU A 22 -9.79 -6.65 1.45
N ILE A 23 -9.54 -7.88 1.01
CA ILE A 23 -8.18 -8.45 0.92
C ILE A 23 -7.57 -8.37 -0.48
N GLN A 24 -8.39 -8.26 -1.53
CA GLN A 24 -7.92 -8.12 -2.90
C GLN A 24 -8.86 -7.28 -3.77
N LYS A 25 -8.28 -6.37 -4.55
CA LYS A 25 -8.96 -5.62 -5.60
C LYS A 25 -8.24 -5.78 -6.93
N THR A 26 -8.91 -6.35 -7.92
CA THR A 26 -8.38 -6.47 -9.28
C THR A 26 -9.16 -5.57 -10.24
N LYS A 27 -8.45 -4.84 -11.09
CA LYS A 27 -8.99 -4.04 -12.20
C LYS A 27 -8.37 -4.54 -13.50
N ILE A 28 -9.21 -4.86 -14.48
CA ILE A 28 -8.83 -5.17 -15.86
C ILE A 28 -9.46 -4.08 -16.72
N ALA A 29 -8.65 -3.27 -17.39
CA ALA A 29 -9.13 -2.26 -18.32
C ALA A 29 -8.18 -2.19 -19.51
N ASN A 30 -8.73 -2.14 -20.72
CA ASN A 30 -7.95 -2.07 -21.97
C ASN A 30 -6.85 -3.16 -22.04
N GLY A 31 -7.19 -4.40 -21.66
CA GLY A 31 -6.25 -5.54 -21.62
C GLY A 31 -5.20 -5.51 -20.50
N LYS A 32 -5.11 -4.45 -19.70
CA LYS A 32 -4.14 -4.34 -18.59
C LYS A 32 -4.79 -4.73 -17.26
N LYS A 33 -4.18 -5.71 -16.58
CA LYS A 33 -4.58 -6.16 -15.24
C LYS A 33 -3.70 -5.50 -14.17
N GLY A 34 -4.33 -4.87 -13.19
CA GLY A 34 -3.69 -4.41 -11.96
C GLY A 34 -4.41 -4.99 -10.75
N SER A 35 -3.64 -5.42 -9.73
CA SER A 35 -4.21 -5.88 -8.47
C SER A 35 -3.61 -5.12 -7.28
N ASN A 36 -4.44 -4.92 -6.26
CA ASN A 36 -4.02 -4.49 -4.94
C ASN A 36 -4.35 -5.59 -3.94
N TYR A 37 -3.44 -5.84 -3.00
CA TYR A 37 -3.62 -6.76 -1.90
C TYR A 37 -3.51 -6.02 -0.58
N PHE A 38 -4.29 -6.43 0.40
CA PHE A 38 -4.38 -5.77 1.70
C PHE A 38 -4.29 -6.82 2.81
N GLN A 39 -3.64 -6.45 3.92
CA GLN A 39 -3.59 -7.24 5.15
C GLN A 39 -3.95 -6.34 6.32
N TYR A 40 -4.62 -6.93 7.30
CA TYR A 40 -5.11 -6.23 8.47
C TYR A 40 -4.66 -6.97 9.73
N ASP A 41 -4.49 -6.24 10.83
CA ASP A 41 -4.42 -6.84 12.16
C ASP A 41 -5.81 -7.25 12.66
N ASP A 42 -5.88 -7.81 13.87
CA ASP A 42 -7.11 -8.28 14.49
C ASP A 42 -8.06 -7.14 14.90
N PHE A 43 -7.54 -5.91 15.02
CA PHE A 43 -8.34 -4.71 15.29
C PHE A 43 -8.87 -4.06 14.00
N GLY A 44 -8.54 -4.61 12.82
CA GLY A 44 -8.97 -4.10 11.53
C GLY A 44 -8.11 -2.98 10.97
N ASN A 45 -6.93 -2.72 11.53
CA ASN A 45 -5.99 -1.74 10.99
C ASN A 45 -5.23 -2.32 9.81
N LEU A 46 -5.05 -1.54 8.74
CA LEU A 46 -4.32 -1.96 7.54
C LEU A 46 -2.81 -2.06 7.84
N THR A 47 -2.26 -3.26 7.92
CA THR A 47 -0.83 -3.49 8.20
C THR A 47 0.02 -3.56 6.94
N LYS A 48 -0.54 -3.99 5.80
CA LYS A 48 0.19 -4.12 4.52
C LYS A 48 -0.67 -3.81 3.31
N LYS A 49 -0.09 -3.13 2.33
CA LYS A 49 -0.68 -2.95 0.99
C LYS A 49 0.34 -3.24 -0.10
N ILE A 50 -0.04 -4.00 -1.13
CA ILE A 50 0.82 -4.29 -2.28
C ILE A 50 0.09 -3.91 -3.57
N THR A 51 0.75 -3.17 -4.45
CA THR A 51 0.21 -2.77 -5.77
C THR A 51 1.05 -3.41 -6.88
N THR A 52 0.46 -4.32 -7.66
CA THR A 52 1.21 -5.07 -8.69
C THR A 52 1.68 -4.20 -9.85
N ARG A 53 0.93 -3.15 -10.20
CA ARG A 53 1.21 -2.31 -11.36
C ARG A 53 2.50 -1.48 -11.23
N GLU A 54 2.83 -1.10 -10.00
CA GLU A 54 3.95 -0.18 -9.72
C GLU A 54 5.05 -0.82 -8.89
N THR A 55 4.93 -2.13 -8.60
CA THR A 55 5.77 -2.88 -7.65
C THR A 55 5.96 -2.17 -6.31
N ASN A 56 4.98 -1.34 -5.94
CA ASN A 56 4.97 -0.59 -4.70
C ASN A 56 4.34 -1.43 -3.60
N SER A 57 4.92 -1.39 -2.40
CA SER A 57 4.28 -1.91 -1.20
C SER A 57 4.41 -0.94 -0.03
N TYR A 58 3.49 -1.07 0.91
CA TYR A 58 3.40 -0.24 2.10
C TYR A 58 3.23 -1.15 3.31
N THR A 59 3.83 -0.73 4.42
CA THR A 59 3.60 -1.30 5.75
C THR A 59 3.26 -0.18 6.70
N TYR A 60 2.46 -0.49 7.72
CA TYR A 60 1.95 0.48 8.68
C TYR A 60 2.10 -0.08 10.09
N GLU A 61 2.45 0.79 11.03
CA GLU A 61 2.54 0.48 12.46
C GLU A 61 1.63 1.46 13.20
N TYR A 62 1.03 0.97 14.29
CA TYR A 62 -0.02 1.65 15.04
C TYR A 62 0.33 1.68 16.53
N ASP A 63 -0.18 2.69 17.24
CA ASP A 63 -0.15 2.71 18.69
C ASP A 63 -1.27 1.84 19.30
N LYS A 64 -1.27 1.70 20.63
CA LYS A 64 -2.29 0.93 21.38
C LYS A 64 -3.72 1.47 21.26
N HIS A 65 -3.90 2.67 20.72
CA HIS A 65 -5.20 3.31 20.51
C HIS A 65 -5.59 3.31 19.01
N ASN A 66 -4.93 2.49 18.20
CA ASN A 66 -5.16 2.36 16.75
C ASN A 66 -4.84 3.62 15.93
N ASN A 67 -4.00 4.52 16.44
CA ASN A 67 -3.47 5.62 15.64
C ASN A 67 -2.23 5.16 14.88
N TRP A 68 -2.19 5.42 13.57
CA TRP A 68 -0.99 5.10 12.79
C TRP A 68 0.20 5.97 13.23
N LEU A 69 1.33 5.32 13.51
CA LEU A 69 2.58 5.93 13.95
C LEU A 69 3.62 5.98 12.83
N LYS A 70 3.66 4.95 11.98
CA LYS A 70 4.70 4.82 10.98
C LYS A 70 4.15 4.19 9.71
N ARG A 71 4.66 4.65 8.57
CA ARG A 71 4.39 4.09 7.26
C ARG A 71 5.68 3.96 6.47
N SER A 72 6.01 2.74 6.06
CA SER A 72 7.16 2.48 5.20
C SER A 72 6.69 2.20 3.77
N LYS A 73 7.24 2.91 2.79
CA LYS A 73 7.00 2.69 1.35
C LYS A 73 8.19 1.98 0.74
N TYR A 74 7.91 0.92 -0.02
CA TYR A 74 8.88 0.17 -0.78
C TYR A 74 8.55 0.25 -2.27
N LYS A 75 9.59 0.17 -3.10
CA LYS A 75 9.47 0.03 -4.57
C LYS A 75 10.41 -1.08 -5.01
N GLY A 76 9.88 -2.14 -5.61
CA GLY A 76 10.65 -3.32 -6.00
C GLY A 76 11.34 -4.00 -4.79
N GLY A 77 10.66 -4.05 -3.65
CA GLY A 77 11.21 -4.61 -2.40
C GLY A 77 12.18 -3.71 -1.64
N GLN A 78 12.68 -2.63 -2.25
CA GLN A 78 13.59 -1.69 -1.59
C GLN A 78 12.83 -0.61 -0.83
N LEU A 79 13.18 -0.38 0.43
CA LEU A 79 12.66 0.75 1.21
C LEU A 79 13.01 2.05 0.50
N LYS A 80 12.02 2.92 0.31
CA LYS A 80 12.20 4.25 -0.30
C LYS A 80 11.99 5.36 0.70
N THR A 81 10.91 5.29 1.47
CA THR A 81 10.59 6.32 2.47
C THR A 81 10.00 5.71 3.72
N ILE A 82 10.30 6.31 4.87
CA ILE A 82 9.59 6.11 6.12
C ILE A 82 8.91 7.43 6.47
N THR A 83 7.60 7.40 6.70
CA THR A 83 6.86 8.52 7.29
C THR A 83 6.54 8.17 8.73
N ILE A 84 6.95 9.01 9.69
CA ILE A 84 6.65 8.87 11.11
C ILE A 84 5.66 9.97 11.49
N ARG A 85 4.67 9.65 12.31
CA ARG A 85 3.71 10.59 12.88
C ARG A 85 4.01 10.77 14.37
N GLU A 86 4.30 12.00 14.76
CA GLU A 86 4.53 12.39 16.14
C GLU A 86 3.70 13.64 16.42
N THR A 87 2.97 13.66 17.54
CA THR A 87 2.18 14.82 18.02
C THR A 87 1.26 15.46 16.95
N GLY A 88 0.72 14.63 16.04
CA GLY A 88 -0.16 15.08 14.96
C GLY A 88 0.56 15.59 13.71
N GLN A 89 1.87 15.77 13.76
CA GLN A 89 2.72 16.12 12.61
C GLN A 89 3.32 14.87 11.98
N THR A 90 3.74 14.98 10.72
CA THR A 90 4.36 13.87 9.99
C THR A 90 5.73 14.25 9.44
N HIS A 91 6.73 13.43 9.71
CA HIS A 91 8.09 13.58 9.20
C HIS A 91 8.37 12.46 8.19
N THR A 92 8.89 12.81 7.00
CA THR A 92 9.22 11.82 5.96
C THR A 92 10.71 11.76 5.71
N PHE A 93 11.26 10.57 5.85
CA PHE A 93 12.67 10.26 5.66
C PHE A 93 12.84 9.45 4.38
N TYR A 94 13.80 9.84 3.56
CA TYR A 94 14.16 9.11 2.35
C TYR A 94 15.32 8.17 2.65
N SER A 95 15.23 6.92 2.20
CA SER A 95 16.25 5.86 2.33
C SER A 95 17.68 6.35 2.07
N LYS A 96 17.93 7.04 0.95
CA LYS A 96 19.27 7.60 0.63
C LYS A 96 19.82 8.54 1.71
N LYS A 97 18.96 9.29 2.39
CA LYS A 97 19.36 10.23 3.46
C LYS A 97 19.61 9.51 4.79
N LEU A 98 18.92 8.39 5.04
CA LEU A 98 19.14 7.52 6.21
C LEU A 98 20.49 6.79 6.11
N GLU A 99 20.83 6.26 4.93
CA GLU A 99 22.13 5.63 4.67
C GLU A 99 23.28 6.62 4.88
N LEU A 100 23.18 7.84 4.34
CA LEU A 100 24.19 8.90 4.50
C LEU A 100 24.33 9.40 5.94
N LEU A 101 23.27 9.35 6.76
CA LEU A 101 23.34 9.76 8.17
C LEU A 101 24.04 8.70 9.03
N ASN A 102 23.74 7.43 8.80
CA ASN A 102 24.38 6.32 9.51
C ASN A 102 25.89 6.23 9.21
N LEU A 103 26.29 6.49 7.96
CA LEU A 103 27.71 6.53 7.53
C LEU A 103 28.53 7.66 8.19
N ARG A 104 27.88 8.77 8.58
CA ARG A 104 28.56 9.93 9.21
C ARG A 104 28.70 9.81 10.72
N GLN A 105 28.01 8.85 11.35
CA GLN A 105 28.08 8.60 12.79
C GLN A 105 29.07 7.49 13.17
N THR A 106 29.70 6.83 12.19
CA THR A 106 30.65 5.71 12.39
C THR A 106 32.12 6.14 12.19
N ILE A 107 32.43 7.44 12.29
CA ILE A 107 33.80 7.99 12.21
C ILE A 107 34.00 8.90 13.42
#